data_AF-A0A1H9A4W0-F1
#
_entry.id   AF-A0A1H9A4W0-F1
#
_cell.length_a   1.000
_cell.length_b   1.000
_cell.length_c   1.000
_cell.angle_alpha   90.00
_cell.angle_beta   90.00
_cell.angle_gamma   90.00
#
_symmetry.space_group_name_H-M   'P 1'
#
loop_
_entity.id
_entity.type
_entity.pdbx_description
1 polymer ?
#
loop_
_entity_poly.entity_id
_entity_poly.type
_entity_poly.pdbx_seq_one_letter_code
_entity_poly.pdbx_strand_id
1 'polypeptide(L)'
;MLTKKNALREHGGNNNDNKTKYITKKFPPYGRRFDELRRNGLVPVQRVIVSTDWKLGAAYPRIVIPVDANIDKLIFSYLAGLPVQIVHHAGEAELVSNLIDAILKVKPKILTVFNFDVAQQNDPTYSASTLIHPAWEVIKNGL
;
A
#
# COMPACT_ATOMS: atom_id res chain seq x y z
N MET A 1 63.60 -18.84 -45.14
CA MET A 1 64.51 -17.71 -44.86
C MET A 1 63.69 -16.61 -44.20
N LEU A 2 64.09 -16.15 -43.01
CA LEU A 2 63.32 -15.35 -42.06
C LEU A 2 63.78 -13.88 -42.08
N THR A 3 62.87 -12.89 -42.04
CA THR A 3 63.00 -11.54 -41.42
C THR A 3 61.78 -10.66 -41.80
N LYS A 4 61.18 -9.75 -41.01
CA LYS A 4 61.32 -9.28 -39.60
C LYS A 4 60.12 -8.32 -39.29
N LYS A 5 59.59 -8.41 -38.06
CA LYS A 5 59.22 -7.32 -37.10
C LYS A 5 58.00 -6.36 -37.28
N ASN A 6 57.04 -6.54 -36.35
CA ASN A 6 56.50 -5.61 -35.32
C ASN A 6 55.58 -4.39 -35.60
N ALA A 7 54.58 -4.30 -34.70
CA ALA A 7 53.76 -3.17 -34.23
C ALA A 7 52.58 -2.79 -35.15
N LEU A 8 51.33 -2.66 -34.69
CA LEU A 8 50.83 -1.96 -33.50
C LEU A 8 49.56 -2.63 -32.91
N ARG A 9 49.42 -2.50 -31.59
CA ARG A 9 48.20 -2.72 -30.82
C ARG A 9 47.18 -1.63 -31.18
N GLU A 10 45.92 -2.01 -31.40
CA GLU A 10 44.79 -1.12 -31.17
C GLU A 10 43.71 -1.81 -30.35
N HIS A 11 43.27 -1.09 -29.32
CA HIS A 11 42.25 -1.43 -28.35
C HIS A 11 40.86 -1.42 -29.00
N GLY A 12 40.27 -2.59 -29.20
CA GLY A 12 38.83 -2.73 -29.46
C GLY A 12 38.12 -3.17 -28.19
N GLY A 13 37.58 -2.21 -27.43
CA GLY A 13 36.76 -2.46 -26.25
C GLY A 13 35.51 -3.23 -26.63
N ASN A 14 35.38 -4.47 -26.14
CA ASN A 14 34.14 -5.20 -26.21
C ASN A 14 33.33 -4.81 -24.97
N ASN A 15 32.43 -3.84 -25.16
CA ASN A 15 31.46 -3.42 -24.17
C ASN A 15 30.64 -4.64 -23.74
N ASN A 16 30.92 -5.12 -22.53
CA ASN A 16 29.97 -5.91 -21.77
C ASN A 16 28.81 -4.98 -21.44
N ASP A 17 27.88 -4.85 -22.38
CA ASP A 17 26.57 -4.25 -22.15
C ASP A 17 25.86 -5.13 -21.11
N ASN A 18 26.13 -4.85 -19.85
CA ASN A 18 25.30 -5.22 -18.71
C ASN A 18 23.93 -4.58 -18.97
N LYS A 19 23.10 -5.25 -19.79
CA LYS A 19 21.68 -5.01 -19.84
C LYS A 19 21.13 -5.43 -18.49
N THR A 20 21.17 -4.50 -17.54
CA THR A 20 20.42 -4.57 -16.29
C THR A 20 18.98 -4.88 -16.70
N LYS A 21 18.59 -6.15 -16.56
CA LYS A 21 17.26 -6.61 -16.88
C LYS A 21 16.34 -5.88 -15.92
N TYR A 22 15.77 -4.75 -16.36
CA TYR A 22 14.78 -4.02 -15.59
C TYR A 22 13.64 -4.99 -15.36
N ILE A 23 13.62 -5.61 -14.18
CA ILE A 23 12.47 -6.38 -13.72
C ILE A 23 11.39 -5.31 -13.58
N THR A 24 10.55 -5.19 -14.60
CA THR A 24 9.34 -4.38 -14.52
C THR A 24 8.55 -4.94 -13.35
N LYS A 25 8.53 -4.20 -12.23
CA LYS A 25 7.75 -4.58 -11.04
C LYS A 25 6.32 -4.81 -11.51
N LYS A 26 5.91 -6.07 -11.62
CA LYS A 26 4.54 -6.44 -11.90
C LYS A 26 3.76 -6.20 -10.63
N PHE A 27 3.14 -5.02 -10.56
CA PHE A 27 2.26 -4.71 -9.45
C PHE A 27 1.02 -5.62 -9.54
N PRO A 28 0.51 -6.12 -8.41
CA PRO A 28 -0.83 -6.70 -8.37
C PRO A 28 -1.86 -5.63 -8.77
N PRO A 29 -3.12 -6.02 -9.04
CA PRO A 29 -4.23 -5.09 -9.16
C PRO A 29 -4.15 -3.95 -8.13
N TYR A 30 -4.27 -2.70 -8.58
CA TYR A 30 -4.13 -1.46 -7.78
C TYR A 30 -2.79 -1.25 -7.06
N GLY A 31 -1.84 -2.19 -7.14
CA GLY A 31 -0.57 -2.12 -6.44
C GLY A 31 0.28 -0.91 -6.85
N ARG A 32 0.18 -0.45 -8.10
CA ARG A 32 0.87 0.75 -8.58
C ARG A 32 0.31 2.01 -7.90
N ARG A 33 -1.01 2.20 -7.92
CA ARG A 33 -1.66 3.35 -7.27
C ARG A 33 -1.42 3.35 -5.77
N PHE A 34 -1.47 2.19 -5.12
CA PHE A 34 -1.15 2.08 -3.70
C PHE A 34 0.31 2.39 -3.39
N ASP A 35 1.23 1.98 -4.27
CA ASP A 35 2.64 2.35 -4.17
C ASP A 35 2.87 3.85 -4.37
N GLU A 36 2.16 4.48 -5.31
CA GLU A 36 2.17 5.93 -5.52
C GLU A 36 1.66 6.69 -4.29
N LEU A 37 0.51 6.30 -3.74
CA LEU A 37 -0.03 6.88 -2.50
C LEU A 37 0.99 6.75 -1.35
N ARG A 38 1.70 5.63 -1.27
CA ARG A 38 2.75 5.41 -0.27
C ARG A 38 3.96 6.30 -0.50
N ARG A 39 4.44 6.41 -1.74
CA ARG A 39 5.57 7.29 -2.11
C ARG A 39 5.25 8.76 -1.83
N ASN A 40 3.99 9.16 -2.01
CA ASN A 40 3.51 10.50 -1.72
C ASN A 40 3.23 10.72 -0.23
N GLY A 41 3.57 9.76 0.65
CA GLY A 41 3.37 9.87 2.10
C GLY A 41 1.90 9.77 2.54
N LEU A 42 0.94 9.66 1.62
CA LEU A 42 -0.49 9.59 1.93
C LEU A 42 -0.87 8.31 2.68
N VAL A 43 -0.03 7.29 2.58
CA VAL A 43 -0.32 5.93 3.01
C VAL A 43 0.95 5.29 3.60
N PRO A 44 1.01 4.99 4.90
CA PRO A 44 2.27 4.60 5.55
C PRO A 44 2.66 3.14 5.28
N VAL A 45 3.96 2.86 5.36
CA VAL A 45 4.52 1.51 5.15
C VAL A 45 4.04 0.52 6.22
N GLN A 46 3.99 0.97 7.48
CA GLN A 46 3.48 0.20 8.61
C GLN A 46 2.15 0.80 9.08
N ARG A 47 1.18 -0.08 9.35
CA ARG A 47 -0.14 0.29 9.86
C ARG A 47 -0.78 -0.88 10.59
N VAL A 48 -1.78 -0.58 11.41
CA VAL A 48 -2.70 -1.58 11.95
C VAL A 48 -3.85 -1.77 10.97
N ILE A 49 -4.15 -3.02 10.66
CA ILE A 49 -5.33 -3.38 9.86
C ILE A 49 -6.50 -3.63 10.80
N VAL A 50 -7.63 -2.98 10.55
CA VAL A 50 -8.92 -3.36 11.09
C VAL A 50 -9.67 -4.07 9.98
N SER A 51 -10.06 -5.32 10.17
CA SER A 51 -10.69 -6.10 9.11
C SER A 51 -11.90 -6.88 9.57
N THR A 52 -12.74 -7.26 8.62
CA THR A 52 -13.98 -8.01 8.84
C THR A 52 -13.81 -9.53 8.72
N ASP A 53 -12.70 -9.99 8.13
CA ASP A 53 -12.38 -11.42 7.95
C ASP A 53 -10.88 -11.69 8.19
N TRP A 54 -10.56 -12.87 8.72
CA TRP A 54 -9.18 -13.34 8.93
C TRP A 54 -8.31 -13.45 7.68
N LYS A 55 -8.93 -13.60 6.50
CA LYS A 55 -8.28 -13.69 5.19
C LYS A 55 -7.75 -12.35 4.70
N LEU A 56 -8.27 -11.25 5.24
CA LEU A 56 -7.94 -9.90 4.81
C LEU A 56 -6.75 -9.35 5.62
N GLY A 57 -5.81 -8.70 4.93
CA GLY A 57 -4.68 -8.01 5.59
C GLY A 57 -3.70 -8.93 6.32
N ALA A 58 -3.62 -10.22 5.97
CA ALA A 58 -2.83 -11.21 6.71
C ALA A 58 -1.32 -10.90 6.85
N ALA A 59 -0.77 -10.05 5.98
CA ALA A 59 0.63 -9.62 5.99
C ALA A 59 0.95 -8.51 7.02
N TYR A 60 -0.06 -8.01 7.74
CA TYR A 60 0.08 -6.89 8.67
C TYR A 60 -0.44 -7.26 10.06
N PRO A 61 -0.01 -6.54 11.13
CA PRO A 61 -0.69 -6.57 12.41
C PRO A 61 -2.17 -6.22 12.19
N ARG A 62 -3.08 -7.13 12.57
CA ARG A 62 -4.49 -6.99 12.28
C ARG A 62 -5.39 -7.30 13.47
N ILE A 63 -6.52 -6.62 13.50
CA ILE A 63 -7.63 -6.79 14.42
C ILE A 63 -8.81 -7.19 13.57
N VAL A 64 -9.43 -8.32 13.91
CA VAL A 64 -10.60 -8.82 13.18
C VAL A 64 -11.85 -8.48 13.98
N ILE A 65 -12.76 -7.74 13.36
CA ILE A 65 -14.06 -7.34 13.88
C ILE A 65 -15.12 -8.05 13.04
N PRO A 66 -15.81 -9.06 13.60
CA PRO A 66 -16.86 -9.78 12.88
C PRO A 66 -17.93 -8.85 12.32
N VAL A 67 -18.58 -9.27 11.24
CA VAL A 67 -19.60 -8.46 10.55
C VAL A 67 -20.83 -8.14 11.40
N ASP A 68 -21.12 -8.98 12.40
CA ASP A 68 -22.22 -8.88 13.35
C ASP A 68 -21.82 -8.21 14.67
N ALA A 69 -20.58 -7.70 14.77
CA ALA A 69 -20.09 -7.07 15.99
C ALA A 69 -20.84 -5.76 16.30
N ASN A 70 -21.20 -5.58 17.57
CA ASN A 70 -21.71 -4.31 18.06
C ASN A 70 -20.56 -3.33 18.31
N ILE A 71 -20.38 -2.37 17.40
CA ILE A 71 -19.27 -1.42 17.40
C ILE A 71 -19.21 -0.56 18.67
N ASP A 72 -20.36 -0.21 19.27
CA ASP A 72 -20.42 0.64 20.46
C ASP A 72 -19.83 -0.03 21.72
N LYS A 73 -19.73 -1.37 21.70
CA LYS A 73 -19.12 -2.15 22.79
C LYS A 73 -17.62 -2.36 22.62
N LEU A 74 -17.04 -1.93 21.51
CA LEU A 74 -15.62 -2.10 21.21
C LEU A 74 -14.82 -0.91 21.71
N ILE A 75 -13.60 -1.19 22.19
CA ILE A 75 -12.65 -0.18 22.63
C ILE A 75 -11.66 0.05 21.50
N PHE A 76 -11.51 1.29 21.03
CA PHE A 76 -10.56 1.63 19.96
C PHE A 76 -9.38 2.48 20.44
N SER A 77 -9.27 2.78 21.73
CA SER A 77 -8.26 3.70 22.27
C SER A 77 -6.82 3.27 21.96
N TYR A 78 -6.56 1.97 21.77
CA TYR A 78 -5.26 1.45 21.36
C TYR A 78 -4.85 1.83 19.92
N LEU A 79 -5.76 2.39 19.10
CA LEU A 79 -5.48 2.90 17.76
C LEU A 79 -5.08 4.38 17.74
N ALA A 80 -5.16 5.07 18.89
CA ALA A 80 -4.87 6.49 18.97
C ALA A 80 -3.45 6.80 18.48
N GLY A 81 -3.31 7.79 17.59
CA GLY A 81 -2.02 8.17 17.01
C GLY A 81 -1.36 7.14 16.09
N LEU A 82 -2.01 6.00 15.81
CA LEU A 82 -1.50 4.99 14.88
C LEU A 82 -2.05 5.21 13.47
N PRO A 83 -1.30 4.84 12.42
CA PRO A 83 -1.89 4.66 11.11
C PRO A 83 -2.78 3.43 11.06
N VAL A 84 -4.00 3.61 10.56
CA VAL A 84 -5.03 2.58 10.52
C VAL A 84 -5.58 2.44 9.11
N GLN A 85 -5.81 1.20 8.69
CA GLN A 85 -6.58 0.90 7.49
C GLN A 85 -7.69 -0.09 7.80
N ILE A 86 -8.91 0.27 7.44
CA ILE A 86 -10.05 -0.64 7.43
C ILE A 86 -10.01 -1.44 6.12
N VAL A 87 -10.08 -2.76 6.19
CA VAL A 87 -10.11 -3.65 5.02
C VAL A 87 -11.38 -4.50 5.09
N HIS A 88 -12.23 -4.40 4.06
CA HIS A 88 -13.59 -4.94 4.10
C HIS A 88 -14.05 -5.48 2.74
N HIS A 89 -15.17 -6.21 2.75
CA HIS A 89 -15.91 -6.65 1.56
C HIS A 89 -16.99 -5.64 1.15
N ALA A 90 -17.40 -5.64 -0.12
CA ALA A 90 -18.29 -4.61 -0.68
C ALA A 90 -19.67 -4.52 -0.01
N GLY A 91 -20.17 -5.63 0.54
CA GLY A 91 -21.47 -5.70 1.22
C GLY A 91 -21.51 -5.09 2.64
N GLU A 92 -20.39 -4.58 3.15
CA GLU A 92 -20.22 -4.22 4.57
C GLU A 92 -20.26 -2.69 4.81
N ALA A 93 -20.92 -1.94 3.93
CA ALA A 93 -20.86 -0.47 3.93
C ALA A 93 -21.31 0.17 5.26
N GLU A 94 -22.38 -0.33 5.87
CA GLU A 94 -22.90 0.17 7.15
C GLU A 94 -21.90 -0.05 8.29
N LEU A 95 -21.36 -1.26 8.40
CA LEU A 95 -20.33 -1.60 9.37
C LEU A 95 -19.08 -0.72 9.22
N VAL A 96 -18.63 -0.51 7.97
CA VAL A 96 -17.49 0.34 7.66
C VAL A 96 -17.74 1.78 8.08
N SER A 97 -18.94 2.31 7.83
CA SER A 97 -19.33 3.65 8.28
C SER A 97 -19.23 3.78 9.80
N ASN A 98 -19.78 2.81 10.53
CA ASN A 98 -19.75 2.80 11.99
C ASN A 98 -18.31 2.69 12.53
N LEU A 99 -17.46 1.87 11.89
CA LEU A 99 -16.05 1.75 12.23
C LEU A 99 -15.28 3.04 11.98
N ILE A 100 -15.54 3.73 10.86
CA ILE A 100 -14.93 5.03 10.57
C ILE A 100 -15.24 6.01 11.69
N ASP A 101 -16.51 6.16 12.05
CA ASP A 101 -16.94 7.10 13.08
C ASP A 101 -16.34 6.76 14.45
N ALA A 102 -16.32 5.48 14.82
CA ALA A 102 -15.75 5.02 16.08
C ALA A 102 -14.23 5.25 16.15
N ILE A 103 -13.51 4.93 15.08
CA ILE A 103 -12.05 5.07 15.03
C ILE A 103 -11.64 6.55 14.94
N LEU A 104 -12.36 7.39 14.22
CA LEU A 104 -12.04 8.83 14.15
C LEU A 104 -12.09 9.51 15.53
N LYS A 105 -12.99 9.08 16.42
CA LYS A 105 -13.11 9.62 17.79
C LYS A 105 -11.81 9.47 18.59
N VAL A 106 -11.02 8.42 18.33
CA VAL A 106 -9.75 8.17 19.02
C VAL A 106 -8.55 8.83 18.35
N LYS A 107 -8.77 9.60 17.27
CA LYS A 107 -7.75 10.40 16.56
C LYS A 107 -6.55 9.53 16.09
N PRO A 108 -6.77 8.61 15.15
CA PRO A 108 -5.66 7.89 14.51
C PRO A 108 -4.77 8.90 13.77
N LYS A 109 -3.49 8.55 13.54
CA LYS A 109 -2.59 9.41 12.76
C LYS A 109 -3.07 9.53 11.31
N ILE A 110 -3.48 8.41 10.71
CA ILE A 110 -4.06 8.34 9.36
C ILE A 110 -5.19 7.31 9.41
N LEU A 111 -6.31 7.57 8.74
CA LEU A 111 -7.35 6.57 8.51
C LEU A 111 -7.60 6.40 7.01
N THR A 112 -7.50 5.16 6.55
CA THR A 112 -7.84 4.76 5.17
C THR A 112 -8.81 3.60 5.18
N VAL A 113 -9.55 3.44 4.10
CA VAL A 113 -10.46 2.32 3.86
C VAL A 113 -10.06 1.61 2.59
N PHE A 114 -10.17 0.29 2.58
CA PHE A 114 -9.87 -0.58 1.45
C PHE A 114 -10.97 -1.60 1.22
N ASN A 115 -11.60 -1.54 0.05
CA ASN A 115 -12.57 -2.52 -0.40
C ASN A 115 -11.83 -3.62 -1.19
N PHE A 116 -11.78 -4.82 -0.61
CA PHE A 116 -11.06 -5.95 -1.17
C PHE A 116 -11.70 -6.48 -2.46
N ASP A 117 -13.03 -6.51 -2.55
CA ASP A 117 -13.71 -7.05 -3.72
C ASP A 117 -13.56 -6.14 -4.93
N VAL A 118 -13.64 -4.83 -4.72
CA VAL A 118 -13.32 -3.84 -5.76
C VAL A 118 -11.86 -3.99 -6.21
N ALA A 119 -10.94 -4.22 -5.27
CA ALA A 119 -9.54 -4.47 -5.62
C ALA A 119 -9.33 -5.70 -6.51
N GLN A 120 -10.11 -6.76 -6.29
CA GLN A 120 -10.03 -8.00 -7.07
C GLN A 120 -10.58 -7.83 -8.49
N GLN A 121 -11.58 -6.97 -8.69
CA GLN A 121 -12.14 -6.70 -10.02
C GLN A 121 -11.12 -6.05 -10.97
N ASN A 122 -10.10 -5.39 -10.42
CA ASN A 122 -9.01 -4.75 -11.18
C ASN A 122 -9.52 -3.74 -12.24
N ASP A 123 -10.65 -3.08 -11.97
CA ASP A 123 -11.22 -2.07 -12.83
C ASP A 123 -10.69 -0.67 -12.46
N PRO A 124 -9.92 -0.01 -13.33
CA PRO A 124 -9.32 1.29 -13.03
C PRO A 124 -10.34 2.40 -12.75
N THR A 125 -11.62 2.21 -13.10
CA THR A 125 -12.71 3.16 -12.90
C THR A 125 -13.13 3.26 -11.42
N TYR A 126 -12.93 2.21 -10.64
CA TYR A 126 -13.31 2.17 -9.22
C TYR A 126 -12.09 2.29 -8.32
N SER A 127 -12.18 3.14 -7.28
CA SER A 127 -11.13 3.22 -6.27
C SER A 127 -11.37 2.19 -5.17
N ALA A 128 -10.50 1.17 -5.09
CA ALA A 128 -10.52 0.24 -3.97
C ALA A 128 -10.05 0.88 -2.66
N SER A 129 -9.31 1.98 -2.70
CA SER A 129 -8.78 2.68 -1.51
C SER A 129 -9.30 4.10 -1.41
N THR A 130 -9.65 4.52 -0.19
CA THR A 130 -10.08 5.89 0.11
C THR A 130 -9.34 6.40 1.35
N LEU A 131 -8.81 7.62 1.27
CA LEU A 131 -8.26 8.33 2.42
C LEU A 131 -9.39 9.06 3.15
N ILE A 132 -9.58 8.75 4.43
CA ILE A 132 -10.64 9.32 5.26
C ILE A 132 -10.09 10.42 6.16
N HIS A 133 -8.90 10.20 6.73
CA HIS A 133 -8.24 11.18 7.61
C HIS A 133 -6.75 11.27 7.30
N PRO A 134 -6.23 12.43 6.87
CA PRO A 134 -4.80 12.64 6.65
C PRO A 134 -4.09 12.97 7.98
N ALA A 135 -2.81 12.60 8.10
CA ALA A 135 -1.97 13.17 9.15
C ALA A 135 -1.56 14.59 8.76
N TRP A 136 -1.39 15.48 9.74
CA TRP A 136 -0.86 16.83 9.51
C TRP A 136 0.53 16.82 8.83
N GLU A 137 1.35 15.81 9.08
CA GLU A 137 2.66 15.58 8.42
C GLU A 137 2.51 15.27 6.93
N VAL A 138 1.41 14.62 6.54
CA VAL A 138 1.10 14.26 5.16
C VAL A 138 0.66 15.49 4.36
N ILE A 139 -0.11 16.38 4.99
CA ILE A 139 -0.57 17.63 4.35
C ILE A 139 0.62 18.53 3.98
N LYS A 140 1.65 18.61 4.83
CA LYS A 140 2.82 19.46 4.61
C LYS A 140 3.74 18.99 3.47
N ASN A 141 3.69 17.71 3.11
CA ASN A 141 4.55 17.12 2.07
C ASN A 141 3.82 16.96 0.72
N GLY A 142 2.57 17.43 0.61
CA GLY A 142 1.69 17.20 -0.55
C GLY A 142 1.14 18.46 -1.23
N LEU A 143 1.65 19.65 -0.90
CA LEU A 143 1.37 20.92 -1.57
C LEU A 143 2.67 21.61 -1.98
#